data_AF-A0A1D2JBH1-F1
#
_entry.id   AF-A0A1D2JBH1-F1
#
_cell.length_a   1.000
_cell.length_b   1.000
_cell.length_c   1.000
_cell.angle_alpha   90.00
_cell.angle_beta   90.00
_cell.angle_gamma   90.00
#
_symmetry.space_group_name_H-M   'P 1'
#
loop_
_entity.id
_entity.type
_entity.pdbx_description
1 polymer ?
#
loop_
_entity_poly.entity_id
_entity_poly.type
_entity_poly.pdbx_seq_one_letter_code
_entity_poly.pdbx_strand_id
1 'polypeptide(L)'
;MLAFTLHPWDTTPVMADGLNEARALRVIEIMNDFRTLQIHILQLRLNLPTGEGFEEGHVLMTQCVGEAQSLLNQQYNVQQTQASSSEGDVEKAQLQWVICDASVRRFRAHRIYLKMSAARRWMMGRAQVLQGQKVTPLHTVALQAVSWNLHNDLAAITNSQIHCDLQSADTRAGHWLADDPSLSIILNCIGSET
;
A
#
# COMPACT_ATOMS: atom_id res chain seq x y z
N MET A 1 1.09 -57.72 -20.55
CA MET A 1 1.66 -56.55 -21.23
C MET A 1 0.49 -55.84 -21.92
N LEU A 2 -0.19 -54.95 -21.21
CA LEU A 2 -1.36 -54.22 -21.74
C LEU A 2 -0.89 -52.88 -22.30
N ALA A 3 -1.11 -52.67 -23.59
CA ALA A 3 -0.78 -51.44 -24.29
C ALA A 3 -1.86 -50.37 -23.99
N PHE A 4 -1.45 -49.26 -23.38
CA PHE A 4 -2.29 -48.07 -23.21
C PHE A 4 -2.36 -47.35 -24.56
N THR A 5 -3.51 -47.40 -25.23
CA THR A 5 -3.83 -46.55 -26.37
C THR A 5 -4.21 -45.15 -25.89
N LEU A 6 -3.34 -44.18 -26.09
CA LEU A 6 -3.63 -42.75 -25.91
C LEU A 6 -4.67 -42.31 -26.95
N HIS A 7 -5.76 -41.68 -26.49
CA HIS A 7 -6.85 -41.20 -27.33
C HIS A 7 -6.51 -39.82 -27.95
N PRO A 8 -7.00 -39.47 -29.15
CA PRO A 8 -6.59 -38.27 -29.89
C PRO A 8 -7.09 -36.92 -29.34
N TRP A 9 -7.70 -36.91 -28.14
CA TRP A 9 -8.28 -35.71 -27.51
C TRP A 9 -7.68 -35.41 -26.14
N ASP A 10 -6.56 -36.03 -25.77
CA ASP A 10 -5.67 -35.53 -24.69
C ASP A 10 -4.97 -34.22 -25.14
N THR A 11 -5.77 -33.23 -25.51
CA THR A 11 -5.38 -31.82 -25.36
C THR A 11 -5.31 -31.57 -23.87
N THR A 12 -4.12 -31.73 -23.30
CA THR A 12 -3.77 -31.02 -22.07
C THR A 12 -4.26 -29.59 -22.26
N PRO A 13 -5.19 -29.08 -21.42
CA PRO A 13 -5.59 -27.69 -21.52
C PRO A 13 -4.30 -26.86 -21.49
N VAL A 14 -4.17 -25.93 -22.43
CA VAL A 14 -3.03 -25.02 -22.52
C VAL A 14 -3.03 -24.21 -21.23
N MET A 15 -2.33 -24.73 -20.22
CA MET A 15 -2.14 -24.06 -18.96
C MET A 15 -1.25 -22.86 -19.27
N ALA A 16 -1.77 -21.66 -19.06
CA ALA A 16 -0.96 -20.46 -19.05
C ALA A 16 0.28 -20.69 -18.20
N ASP A 17 1.47 -20.62 -18.82
CA ASP A 17 2.86 -20.70 -18.31
C ASP A 17 3.21 -21.52 -17.03
N GLY A 18 2.28 -22.26 -16.43
CA GLY A 18 2.40 -22.94 -15.14
C GLY A 18 2.44 -22.05 -13.89
N LEU A 19 2.32 -20.72 -14.01
CA LEU A 19 2.62 -19.80 -12.89
C LEU A 19 1.39 -19.20 -12.19
N ASN A 20 0.17 -19.60 -12.55
CA ASN A 20 -1.06 -19.02 -11.97
C ASN A 20 -1.17 -19.28 -10.45
N GLU A 21 -0.69 -20.41 -9.94
CA GLU A 21 -0.64 -20.66 -8.49
C GLU A 21 0.30 -19.67 -7.77
N ALA A 22 1.48 -19.40 -8.34
CA ALA A 22 2.41 -18.41 -7.80
C ALA A 22 1.81 -16.99 -7.82
N ARG A 23 1.09 -16.64 -8.89
CA ARG A 23 0.34 -15.37 -8.98
C ARG A 23 -0.75 -15.27 -7.92
N ALA A 24 -1.53 -16.32 -7.73
CA ALA A 24 -2.59 -16.34 -6.73
C ALA A 24 -2.03 -16.17 -5.31
N LEU A 25 -0.93 -16.86 -4.98
CA LEU A 25 -0.20 -16.65 -3.73
C LEU A 25 0.29 -15.21 -3.60
N ARG A 26 0.85 -14.63 -4.68
CA ARG A 26 1.33 -13.25 -4.67
C ARG A 26 0.22 -12.24 -4.38
N VAL A 27 -0.97 -12.43 -4.94
CA VAL A 27 -2.15 -11.61 -4.64
C VAL A 27 -2.47 -11.66 -3.13
N ILE A 28 -2.47 -12.86 -2.53
CA ILE A 28 -2.78 -13.05 -1.11
C ILE A 28 -1.76 -12.29 -0.23
N GLU A 29 -0.47 -12.39 -0.55
CA GLU A 29 0.61 -11.72 0.17
C GLU A 29 0.43 -10.18 0.16
N ILE A 30 0.25 -9.60 -1.03
CA ILE A 30 0.07 -8.15 -1.19
C ILE A 30 -1.19 -7.67 -0.46
N MET A 31 -2.28 -8.43 -0.54
CA MET A 31 -3.54 -8.07 0.12
C MET A 31 -3.49 -8.20 1.63
N ASN A 32 -2.71 -9.15 2.16
CA ASN A 32 -2.47 -9.26 3.59
C ASN A 32 -1.65 -8.08 4.12
N ASP A 33 -0.62 -7.66 3.38
CA ASP A 33 0.16 -6.45 3.71
C ASP A 33 -0.72 -5.20 3.71
N PHE A 34 -1.55 -5.03 2.67
CA PHE A 34 -2.49 -3.93 2.59
C PHE A 34 -3.44 -3.90 3.79
N ARG A 35 -4.03 -5.05 4.16
CA ARG A 35 -4.89 -5.17 5.34
C ARG A 35 -4.14 -4.80 6.63
N THR A 36 -2.90 -5.26 6.77
CA THR A 36 -2.05 -4.96 7.93
C THR A 36 -1.78 -3.46 8.04
N LEU A 37 -1.45 -2.79 6.93
CA LEU A 37 -1.26 -1.35 6.88
C LEU A 37 -2.52 -0.58 7.31
N GLN A 38 -3.70 -1.02 6.85
CA GLN A 38 -4.98 -0.42 7.25
C GLN A 38 -5.22 -0.54 8.76
N ILE A 39 -4.93 -1.71 9.35
CA ILE A 39 -5.03 -1.91 10.80
C ILE A 39 -4.09 -0.95 11.54
N HIS A 40 -2.83 -0.83 11.11
CA HIS A 40 -1.88 0.09 11.74
C HIS A 40 -2.32 1.56 11.64
N ILE A 41 -2.83 1.99 10.47
CA ILE A 41 -3.37 3.35 10.30
C ILE A 41 -4.51 3.61 11.30
N LEU A 42 -5.42 2.66 11.47
CA LEU A 42 -6.53 2.76 12.43
C LEU A 42 -6.05 2.80 13.88
N GLN A 43 -5.04 1.99 14.24
CA GLN A 43 -4.46 2.01 15.59
C GLN A 43 -3.80 3.36 15.90
N LEU A 44 -3.12 3.99 14.93
CA LEU A 44 -2.54 5.32 15.10
C LEU A 44 -3.64 6.37 15.34
N ARG A 45 -4.81 6.24 14.68
CA ARG A 45 -5.96 7.13 14.85
C ARG A 45 -6.56 7.09 16.26
N LEU A 46 -6.65 5.91 16.89
CA LEU A 46 -7.27 5.77 18.22
C LEU A 46 -6.53 6.53 19.33
N ASN A 47 -5.27 6.91 19.09
CA ASN A 47 -4.43 7.61 20.07
C ASN A 47 -4.49 9.15 19.94
N LEU A 48 -5.46 9.70 19.19
CA LEU A 48 -5.59 11.13 18.96
C LEU A 48 -6.22 11.83 20.19
N PRO A 49 -5.53 12.74 20.90
CA PRO A 49 -6.10 13.55 21.96
C PRO A 49 -7.20 14.45 21.43
N THR A 50 -8.25 14.63 22.22
CA THR A 50 -9.37 15.52 21.90
C THR A 50 -9.01 16.95 22.34
N GLY A 51 -8.85 17.85 21.37
CA GLY A 51 -8.50 19.25 21.59
C GLY A 51 -7.21 19.60 20.87
N GLU A 52 -7.24 20.68 20.07
CA GLU A 52 -6.21 21.11 19.09
C GLU A 52 -6.38 20.60 17.64
N GLY A 53 -7.63 20.46 17.18
CA GLY A 53 -7.94 20.02 15.80
C GLY A 53 -7.41 20.90 14.64
N PHE A 54 -6.85 22.08 14.92
CA PHE A 54 -6.30 22.99 13.91
C PHE A 54 -4.78 22.91 13.77
N GLU A 55 -4.10 22.19 14.66
CA GLU A 55 -2.65 22.06 14.59
C GLU A 55 -2.23 21.11 13.46
N GLU A 56 -1.09 21.39 12.83
CA GLU A 56 -0.66 20.74 11.60
C GLU A 56 -0.65 19.21 11.66
N GLY A 57 -0.17 18.62 12.77
CA GLY A 57 -0.15 17.16 12.94
C GLY A 57 -1.55 16.55 13.02
N HIS A 58 -2.50 17.23 13.68
CA HIS A 58 -3.89 16.79 13.75
C HIS A 58 -4.60 16.88 12.39
N VAL A 59 -4.35 17.96 11.65
CA VAL A 59 -4.86 18.14 10.29
C VAL A 59 -4.33 17.03 9.38
N LEU A 60 -3.02 16.76 9.42
CA LEU A 60 -2.39 15.70 8.63
C LEU A 60 -2.93 14.31 8.97
N MET A 61 -3.13 13.99 10.26
CA MET A 61 -3.73 12.70 10.64
C MET A 61 -5.17 12.56 10.14
N THR A 62 -5.95 13.63 10.23
CA THR A 62 -7.33 13.65 9.71
C THR A 62 -7.35 13.41 8.19
N GLN A 63 -6.45 14.08 7.46
CA GLN A 63 -6.25 13.85 6.03
C GLN A 63 -5.86 12.39 5.74
N CYS A 64 -4.91 11.83 6.48
CA CYS A 64 -4.47 10.44 6.30
C CYS A 64 -5.62 9.45 6.52
N VAL A 65 -6.47 9.69 7.51
CA VAL A 65 -7.66 8.85 7.75
C VAL A 65 -8.65 8.95 6.59
N GLY A 66 -8.89 10.16 6.07
CA GLY A 66 -9.73 10.35 4.88
C GLY A 66 -9.17 9.67 3.63
N GLU A 67 -7.86 9.80 3.38
CA GLU A 67 -7.16 9.12 2.28
C GLU A 67 -7.25 7.60 2.42
N ALA A 68 -7.07 7.05 3.64
CA ALA A 68 -7.17 5.61 3.90
C ALA A 68 -8.60 5.08 3.67
N GLN A 69 -9.62 5.83 4.14
CA GLN A 69 -11.02 5.48 3.91
C GLN A 69 -11.39 5.52 2.43
N SER A 70 -10.95 6.54 1.70
CA SER A 70 -11.15 6.63 0.24
C SER A 70 -10.53 5.44 -0.47
N LEU A 71 -9.30 5.06 -0.10
CA LEU A 71 -8.60 3.91 -0.67
C LEU A 71 -9.30 2.57 -0.39
N LEU A 72 -9.94 2.42 0.78
CA LEU A 72 -10.76 1.25 1.11
C LEU A 72 -12.05 1.18 0.28
N ASN A 73 -12.66 2.33 0.01
CA ASN A 73 -13.91 2.42 -0.74
C ASN A 73 -13.70 2.36 -2.27
N GLN A 74 -12.46 2.48 -2.73
CA GLN A 74 -12.13 2.41 -4.14
C GLN A 74 -12.49 1.04 -4.73
N GLN A 75 -13.35 1.05 -5.76
CA GLN A 75 -13.72 -0.16 -6.48
C GLN A 75 -12.53 -0.76 -7.22
N TYR A 76 -12.50 -2.09 -7.37
CA TYR A 76 -11.57 -2.74 -8.28
C TYR A 76 -11.91 -2.32 -9.71
N ASN A 77 -10.93 -1.80 -10.44
CA ASN A 77 -11.13 -1.44 -11.83
C ASN A 77 -11.09 -2.69 -12.72
N VAL A 78 -12.15 -3.51 -12.66
CA VAL A 78 -12.25 -4.72 -13.48
C VAL A 78 -12.34 -4.30 -14.95
N GLN A 79 -11.19 -4.16 -15.61
CA GLN A 79 -11.14 -4.08 -17.05
C GLN A 79 -11.58 -5.44 -17.57
N GLN A 80 -12.77 -5.46 -18.17
CA GLN A 80 -13.34 -6.63 -18.80
C GLN A 80 -12.37 -7.08 -19.89
N THR A 81 -11.62 -8.15 -19.65
CA THR A 81 -10.71 -8.73 -20.61
C THR A 81 -11.55 -9.34 -21.73
N GLN A 82 -11.99 -8.51 -22.67
CA GLN A 82 -12.53 -9.00 -23.92
C GLN A 82 -11.37 -9.49 -24.75
N ALA A 83 -11.21 -10.80 -24.90
CA ALA A 83 -10.73 -11.37 -26.16
C ALA A 83 -10.89 -12.89 -26.19
N SER A 84 -11.45 -13.35 -27.31
CA SER A 84 -11.20 -14.59 -28.05
C SER A 84 -9.81 -15.24 -27.87
N SER A 85 -9.50 -15.73 -26.68
CA SER A 85 -8.23 -16.39 -26.32
C SER A 85 -8.52 -17.57 -25.37
N SER A 86 -7.55 -18.48 -25.25
CA SER A 86 -7.70 -19.69 -24.44
C SER A 86 -7.99 -19.32 -22.97
N GLU A 87 -8.77 -20.16 -22.27
CA GLU A 87 -9.20 -19.90 -20.88
C GLU A 87 -8.02 -19.62 -19.93
N GLY A 88 -6.88 -20.28 -20.13
CA GLY A 88 -5.66 -20.06 -19.34
C GLY A 88 -5.05 -18.67 -19.53
N ASP A 89 -5.02 -18.15 -20.76
CA ASP A 89 -4.47 -16.81 -21.04
C ASP A 89 -5.32 -15.71 -20.41
N VAL A 90 -6.63 -15.91 -20.35
CA VAL A 90 -7.57 -15.01 -19.67
C VAL A 90 -7.33 -15.02 -18.16
N GLU A 91 -7.17 -16.20 -17.54
CA GLU A 91 -6.90 -16.31 -16.11
C GLU A 91 -5.57 -15.64 -15.72
N LYS A 92 -4.51 -15.89 -16.49
CA LYS A 92 -3.21 -15.24 -16.29
C LYS A 92 -3.34 -13.71 -16.35
N ALA A 93 -3.97 -13.19 -17.40
CA ALA A 93 -4.15 -11.76 -17.58
C ALA A 93 -4.93 -11.13 -16.41
N GLN A 94 -5.98 -11.82 -15.95
CA GLN A 94 -6.76 -11.41 -14.80
C GLN A 94 -5.91 -11.36 -13.52
N LEU A 95 -5.10 -12.39 -13.25
CA LEU A 95 -4.22 -12.43 -12.08
C LEU A 95 -3.14 -11.35 -12.10
N GLN A 96 -2.51 -11.11 -13.25
CA GLN A 96 -1.54 -10.02 -13.43
C GLN A 96 -2.17 -8.65 -13.18
N TRP A 97 -3.40 -8.45 -13.65
CA TRP A 97 -4.16 -7.24 -13.39
C TRP A 97 -4.45 -7.06 -11.88
N VAL A 98 -4.89 -8.13 -11.20
CA VAL A 98 -5.16 -8.09 -9.74
C VAL A 98 -3.88 -7.80 -8.96
N ILE A 99 -2.73 -8.39 -9.33
CA ILE A 99 -1.42 -8.08 -8.72
C ILE A 99 -1.09 -6.59 -8.86
N CYS A 100 -1.34 -6.02 -10.04
CA CYS A 100 -1.10 -4.60 -10.29
C CYS A 100 -1.97 -3.71 -9.39
N ASP A 101 -3.30 -3.91 -9.38
CA ASP A 101 -4.23 -3.14 -8.54
C ASP A 101 -3.89 -3.30 -7.04
N ALA A 102 -3.64 -4.53 -6.59
CA ALA A 102 -3.24 -4.83 -5.22
C ALA A 102 -1.95 -4.09 -4.82
N SER A 103 -0.96 -4.06 -5.71
CA SER A 103 0.32 -3.37 -5.51
C SER A 103 0.14 -1.86 -5.39
N VAL A 104 -0.72 -1.26 -6.23
CA VAL A 104 -1.06 0.17 -6.16
C VAL A 104 -1.71 0.49 -4.81
N ARG A 105 -2.66 -0.33 -4.35
CA ARG A 105 -3.31 -0.15 -3.04
C ARG A 105 -2.32 -0.27 -1.88
N ARG A 106 -1.46 -1.30 -1.90
CA ARG A 106 -0.40 -1.49 -0.89
C ARG A 106 0.55 -0.29 -0.85
N PHE A 107 0.99 0.18 -2.01
CA PHE A 107 1.88 1.35 -2.13
C PHE A 107 1.25 2.61 -1.53
N ARG A 108 0.00 2.91 -1.88
CA ARG A 108 -0.74 4.07 -1.34
C ARG A 108 -0.96 3.95 0.17
N ALA A 109 -1.36 2.78 0.65
CA ALA A 109 -1.53 2.52 2.08
C ALA A 109 -0.22 2.69 2.85
N HIS A 110 0.90 2.23 2.31
CA HIS A 110 2.21 2.39 2.94
C HIS A 110 2.59 3.86 3.05
N ARG A 111 2.38 4.64 1.98
CA ARG A 111 2.59 6.10 2.01
C ARG A 111 1.75 6.79 3.08
N ILE A 112 0.46 6.43 3.18
CA ILE A 112 -0.45 6.98 4.19
C ILE A 112 0.04 6.61 5.60
N TYR A 113 0.44 5.36 5.81
CA TYR A 113 1.00 4.89 7.08
C TYR A 113 2.25 5.67 7.50
N LEU A 114 3.18 5.95 6.58
CA LEU A 114 4.38 6.73 6.88
C LEU A 114 4.02 8.17 7.30
N LYS A 115 3.11 8.82 6.57
CA LYS A 115 2.61 10.17 6.93
C LYS A 115 1.93 10.17 8.31
N MET A 116 1.06 9.20 8.56
CA MET A 116 0.36 9.03 9.84
C MET A 116 1.35 8.82 11.00
N SER A 117 2.42 8.06 10.76
CA SER A 117 3.48 7.80 11.74
C SER A 117 4.33 9.05 12.03
N ALA A 118 4.64 9.85 11.01
CA ALA A 118 5.32 11.15 11.18
C ALA A 118 4.47 12.13 11.99
N ALA A 119 3.17 12.24 11.66
CA ALA A 119 2.23 13.09 12.39
C ALA A 119 2.10 12.66 13.87
N ARG A 120 2.05 11.35 14.14
CA ARG A 120 2.05 10.85 15.52
C ARG A 120 3.33 11.22 16.29
N ARG A 121 4.51 11.12 15.65
CA ARG A 121 5.78 11.54 16.27
C ARG A 121 5.76 13.04 16.58
N TRP A 122 5.25 13.87 15.69
CA TRP A 122 5.06 15.30 15.92
C TRP A 122 4.18 15.55 17.16
N MET A 123 3.05 14.87 17.27
CA MET A 123 2.15 15.03 18.43
C MET A 123 2.81 14.63 19.75
N MET A 124 3.54 13.51 19.74
CA MET A 124 4.31 13.07 20.91
C MET A 124 5.36 14.09 21.31
N GLY A 125 6.10 14.64 20.33
CA GLY A 125 7.08 15.70 20.57
C GLY A 125 6.44 16.96 21.15
N ARG A 126 5.31 17.40 20.60
CA ARG A 126 4.56 18.55 21.12
C ARG A 126 4.08 18.31 22.55
N ALA A 127 3.51 17.14 22.84
CA ALA A 127 3.06 16.79 24.19
C ALA A 127 4.23 16.80 25.20
N GLN A 128 5.42 16.35 24.79
CA GLN A 128 6.62 16.38 25.62
C GLN A 128 7.11 17.82 25.90
N VAL A 129 7.02 18.71 24.91
CA VAL A 129 7.39 20.13 25.09
C VAL A 129 6.41 20.84 26.01
N LEU A 130 5.11 20.58 25.85
CA LEU A 130 4.06 21.27 26.62
C LEU A 130 3.87 20.71 28.02
N GLN A 131 4.09 19.41 28.23
CA GLN A 131 3.89 18.75 29.53
C GLN A 131 2.51 19.04 30.17
N GLY A 132 1.47 19.21 29.33
CA GLY A 132 0.11 19.56 29.75
C GLY A 132 -0.13 21.05 30.02
N GLN A 133 0.88 21.90 29.88
CA GLN A 133 0.75 23.35 29.99
C GLN A 133 0.24 23.96 28.66
N LYS A 134 -0.37 25.15 28.75
CA LYS A 134 -0.69 25.93 27.56
C LYS A 134 0.59 26.39 26.87
N VAL A 135 0.50 26.65 25.57
CA VAL A 135 1.60 27.26 24.80
C VAL A 135 1.96 28.60 25.43
N THR A 136 3.25 28.82 25.69
CA THR A 136 3.82 30.08 26.18
C THR A 136 5.04 30.45 25.31
N PRO A 137 5.53 31.70 25.34
CA PRO A 137 6.72 32.10 24.59
C PRO A 137 7.98 31.26 24.91
N LEU A 138 8.04 30.65 26.09
CA LEU A 138 9.14 29.75 26.49
C LEU A 138 9.16 28.46 25.64
N HIS A 139 8.02 28.02 25.13
CA HIS A 139 7.89 26.79 24.34
C HIS A 139 8.21 27.00 22.85
N THR A 140 8.24 28.25 22.36
CA THR A 140 8.24 28.56 20.92
C THR A 140 9.37 27.90 20.15
N VAL A 141 10.61 27.99 20.61
CA VAL A 141 11.77 27.40 19.92
C VAL A 141 11.67 25.88 19.86
N ALA A 142 11.24 25.25 20.96
CA ALA A 142 11.10 23.80 21.01
C ALA A 142 9.96 23.29 20.12
N LEU A 143 8.81 23.99 20.09
CA LEU A 143 7.70 23.66 19.20
C LEU A 143 8.08 23.83 17.72
N GLN A 144 8.83 24.87 17.38
CA GLN A 144 9.36 25.05 16.02
C GLN A 144 10.27 23.89 15.60
N ALA A 145 11.11 23.38 16.50
CA ALA A 145 11.95 22.21 16.21
C ALA A 145 11.11 20.95 15.97
N VAL A 146 10.01 20.76 16.72
CA VAL A 146 9.07 19.64 16.51
C VAL A 146 8.40 19.74 15.13
N SER A 147 7.93 20.93 14.73
CA SER A 147 7.39 21.18 13.40
C SER A 147 8.41 20.96 12.28
N TRP A 148 9.65 21.43 12.48
CA TRP A 148 10.74 21.20 11.53
C TRP A 148 10.99 19.70 11.30
N ASN A 149 10.99 18.90 12.36
CA ASN A 149 11.15 17.45 12.25
C ASN A 149 10.02 16.80 11.44
N LEU A 150 8.77 17.23 11.63
CA LEU A 150 7.65 16.74 10.81
C LEU A 150 7.86 17.06 9.33
N HIS A 151 8.28 18.27 8.99
CA HIS A 151 8.54 18.64 7.60
C HIS A 151 9.67 17.81 6.98
N ASN A 152 10.74 17.55 7.73
CA ASN A 152 11.82 16.68 7.27
C ASN A 152 11.35 15.23 7.08
N ASP A 153 10.57 14.71 8.02
CA ASP A 153 9.98 13.37 7.91
C ASP A 153 9.13 13.26 6.64
N LEU A 154 8.29 14.26 6.36
CA LEU A 154 7.43 14.28 5.18
C LEU A 154 8.23 14.43 3.87
N ALA A 155 9.27 15.26 3.87
CA ALA A 155 10.15 15.44 2.72
C ALA A 155 10.94 14.16 2.39
N ALA A 156 11.26 13.34 3.39
CA ALA A 156 11.94 12.06 3.21
C ALA A 156 11.04 10.96 2.61
N ILE A 157 9.71 11.11 2.71
CA ILE A 157 8.76 10.14 2.14
C ILE A 157 8.69 10.35 0.62
N THR A 158 9.50 9.60 -0.11
CA THR A 158 9.56 9.62 -1.57
C THR A 158 8.98 8.35 -2.18
N ASN A 159 8.49 8.45 -3.42
CA ASN A 159 7.93 7.30 -4.14
C ASN A 159 8.96 6.18 -4.35
N SER A 160 10.22 6.55 -4.63
CA SER A 160 11.32 5.60 -4.79
C SER A 160 11.63 4.88 -3.49
N GLN A 161 11.71 5.61 -2.36
CA GLN A 161 11.97 5.02 -1.06
C GLN A 161 10.89 3.99 -0.69
N ILE A 162 9.61 4.34 -0.82
CA ILE A 162 8.49 3.44 -0.53
C ILE A 162 8.57 2.17 -1.39
N HIS A 163 8.83 2.32 -2.69
CA HIS A 163 8.95 1.18 -3.59
C HIS A 163 10.12 0.27 -3.20
N CYS A 164 11.29 0.85 -2.93
CA CYS A 164 12.47 0.11 -2.48
C CYS A 164 12.21 -0.62 -1.16
N ASP A 165 11.53 0.00 -0.20
CA ASP A 165 11.22 -0.60 1.10
C ASP A 165 10.30 -1.82 0.95
N LEU A 166 9.23 -1.69 0.16
CA LEU A 166 8.30 -2.78 -0.13
C LEU A 166 9.00 -3.92 -0.87
N GLN A 167 9.72 -3.61 -1.95
CA GLN A 167 10.46 -4.62 -2.73
C GLN A 167 11.51 -5.34 -1.89
N SER A 168 12.23 -4.61 -1.02
CA SER A 168 13.21 -5.20 -0.13
C SER A 168 12.56 -6.09 0.93
N ALA A 169 11.38 -5.73 1.44
CA ALA A 169 10.62 -6.56 2.36
C ALA A 169 10.17 -7.86 1.69
N ASP A 170 9.62 -7.77 0.48
CA ASP A 170 9.18 -8.92 -0.30
C ASP A 170 10.35 -9.87 -0.64
N THR A 171 11.48 -9.31 -1.04
CA THR A 171 12.70 -10.09 -1.35
C THR A 171 13.21 -10.83 -0.11
N ARG A 172 13.23 -10.16 1.06
CA ARG A 172 13.64 -10.79 2.32
C ARG A 172 12.67 -11.89 2.76
N ALA A 173 11.39 -11.75 2.45
CA ALA A 173 10.37 -12.76 2.75
C ALA A 173 10.38 -13.95 1.77
N GLY A 174 11.14 -13.86 0.67
CA GLY A 174 11.24 -14.92 -0.33
C GLY A 174 10.01 -15.05 -1.23
N HIS A 175 9.23 -13.97 -1.37
CA HIS A 175 8.04 -13.95 -2.23
C HIS A 175 8.41 -14.04 -3.72
N TRP A 176 7.47 -14.52 -4.53
CA TRP A 176 7.61 -14.54 -5.98
C TRP A 176 7.19 -13.20 -6.58
N LEU A 177 8.09 -12.54 -7.32
CA LEU A 177 7.94 -11.12 -7.73
C LEU A 177 7.95 -10.91 -9.25
N ALA A 178 7.88 -11.97 -10.04
CA ALA A 178 8.15 -11.85 -11.49
C ALA A 178 7.13 -10.96 -12.22
N ASP A 179 5.90 -10.90 -11.73
CA ASP A 179 4.82 -10.07 -12.29
C ASP A 179 4.50 -8.83 -11.44
N ASP A 180 5.35 -8.48 -10.47
CA ASP A 180 5.16 -7.25 -9.70
C ASP A 180 5.34 -6.02 -10.60
N PRO A 181 4.44 -5.03 -10.51
CA PRO A 181 4.54 -3.83 -11.34
C PRO A 181 5.74 -2.98 -10.92
N SER A 182 6.40 -2.38 -11.90
CA SER A 182 7.43 -1.38 -11.64
C SER A 182 6.83 -0.11 -11.01
N LEU A 183 7.69 0.70 -10.37
CA LEU A 183 7.27 2.00 -9.85
C LEU A 183 6.59 2.88 -10.91
N SER A 184 7.07 2.88 -12.16
CA SER A 184 6.45 3.68 -13.22
C SER A 184 5.02 3.22 -13.53
N ILE A 185 4.75 1.91 -13.55
CA ILE A 185 3.40 1.37 -13.74
C ILE A 185 2.50 1.80 -12.58
N ILE A 186 2.98 1.64 -11.33
CA ILE A 186 2.24 2.05 -10.13
C ILE A 186 1.87 3.54 -10.20
N LEU A 187 2.82 4.41 -10.55
CA LEU A 187 2.58 5.86 -10.61
C LEU A 187 1.63 6.24 -11.75
N ASN A 188 1.70 5.57 -12.90
CA ASN A 188 0.77 5.80 -14.00
C ASN A 188 -0.67 5.47 -13.60
N CYS A 189 -0.89 4.35 -12.89
CA CYS A 189 -2.21 3.99 -12.37
C CYS A 189 -2.74 5.04 -11.37
N ILE A 190 -1.87 5.57 -10.50
CA ILE A 190 -2.25 6.61 -9.54
C ILE A 190 -2.58 7.94 -10.25
N GLY A 191 -1.79 8.32 -11.26
CA GLY A 191 -1.98 9.57 -12.01
C GLY A 191 -3.22 9.58 -12.90
N SER A 192 -3.75 8.40 -13.27
CA SER A 192 -5.02 8.29 -14.01
C SER A 192 -6.28 8.50 -13.15
N GLU A 193 -6.14 8.74 -11.84
CA GLU A 193 -7.26 8.97 -10.91
C GLU A 193 -7.55 10.46 -10.62
N THR A 194 -6.82 11.38 -11.25
CA THR A 194 -7.06 12.85 -11.18
C THR A 194 -7.67 13.39 -12.45
#